data_AF-A0A0S8HV22-F1
#
_entry.id   AF-A0A0S8HV22-F1
#
_cell.length_a   1.000
_cell.length_b   1.000
_cell.length_c   1.000
_cell.angle_alpha   90.00
_cell.angle_beta   90.00
_cell.angle_gamma   90.00
#
_symmetry.space_group_name_H-M   'P 1'
#
loop_
_entity.id
_entity.type
_entity.pdbx_description
1 polymer ?
#
loop_
_entity_poly.entity_id
_entity_poly.type
_entity_poly.pdbx_seq_one_letter_code
_entity_poly.pdbx_strand_id
1 'polypeptide(L)'
;MKRAFFIIAVAISLQLINCTAGEKFADLIVNSAGSDKSGSPPAGNGAYPTIISPLPGAQLEMLKAEFKEINPEFRGTLNKYGFIDDDIKPTMSMEHPDTILTDENLMNRRAKAMLLKNSKFTGVTDTTAMPINNSHSHGRGKLWRVWFQNQVYNGLGVKNTEIFVLLDANGVYRLSGNWYSYIFIPDEQISEEDAKNSIIGMEIKYTCWSIPGVHIVSEQDMKNPAGKVVLPQISGENIELKVAWQISIGSPAEWYVYVDIVTGEVLKIEQLWID
;
A
#
# COMPACT_ATOMS: atom_id res chain seq x y z
N MET A 1 25.96 -39.81 -53.67
CA MET A 1 26.24 -40.90 -52.70
C MET A 1 25.88 -40.39 -51.32
N LYS A 2 25.06 -41.15 -50.59
CA LYS A 2 24.46 -40.82 -49.28
C LYS A 2 25.50 -40.79 -48.15
N ARG A 3 25.09 -40.12 -47.05
CA ARG A 3 25.49 -40.26 -45.62
C ARG A 3 26.23 -39.01 -45.10
N ALA A 4 26.01 -38.54 -43.88
CA ALA A 4 24.96 -38.70 -42.87
C ALA A 4 25.22 -37.57 -41.85
N PHE A 5 24.18 -36.91 -41.37
CA PHE A 5 24.27 -35.93 -40.28
C PHE A 5 24.59 -36.65 -38.96
N PHE A 6 25.62 -36.19 -38.26
CA PHE A 6 25.82 -36.49 -36.84
C PHE A 6 25.72 -35.17 -36.08
N ILE A 7 24.65 -35.04 -35.30
CA ILE A 7 24.49 -33.99 -34.29
C ILE A 7 25.17 -34.51 -33.02
N ILE A 8 26.27 -33.87 -32.62
CA ILE A 8 26.90 -34.08 -31.32
C ILE A 8 26.32 -33.04 -30.37
N ALA A 9 25.48 -33.49 -29.46
CA ALA A 9 25.04 -32.69 -28.31
C ALA A 9 26.19 -32.63 -27.30
N VAL A 10 26.74 -31.43 -27.08
CA VAL A 10 27.73 -31.18 -26.04
C VAL A 10 26.99 -30.89 -24.74
N ALA A 11 27.01 -31.86 -23.82
CA ALA A 11 26.58 -31.67 -22.44
C ALA A 11 27.65 -30.87 -21.69
N ILE A 12 27.31 -29.65 -21.28
CA ILE A 12 28.16 -28.85 -20.39
C ILE A 12 27.94 -29.37 -18.97
N SER A 13 28.94 -30.10 -18.48
CA SER A 13 29.13 -30.43 -17.07
C SER A 13 29.59 -29.18 -16.32
N LEU A 14 28.73 -28.63 -15.46
CA LEU A 14 29.14 -27.64 -14.46
C LEU A 14 29.56 -28.39 -13.20
N GLN A 15 30.87 -28.43 -12.94
CA GLN A 15 31.41 -28.92 -11.68
C GLN A 15 31.18 -27.87 -10.58
N LEU A 16 30.55 -28.35 -9.50
CA LEU A 16 30.40 -27.68 -8.22
C LEU A 16 31.79 -27.44 -7.60
N ILE A 17 32.11 -26.18 -7.31
CA ILE A 17 33.08 -25.84 -6.27
C ILE A 17 32.28 -25.42 -5.04
N ASN A 18 32.24 -26.31 -4.06
CA ASN A 18 31.82 -26.04 -2.70
C ASN A 18 32.89 -25.21 -1.99
N CYS A 19 32.52 -24.02 -1.53
CA CYS A 19 33.10 -23.41 -0.34
C CYS A 19 31.98 -22.88 0.56
N THR A 20 32.02 -23.38 1.78
CA THR A 20 31.10 -23.26 2.91
C THR A 20 31.04 -21.86 3.51
N ALA A 21 29.84 -21.31 3.69
CA ALA A 21 29.28 -20.89 4.99
C ALA A 21 28.01 -20.03 4.81
N GLY A 22 26.89 -20.49 5.40
CA GLY A 22 25.86 -19.60 5.96
C GLY A 22 24.67 -19.23 5.08
N GLU A 23 23.60 -20.00 5.26
CA GLU A 23 22.18 -19.62 5.08
C GLU A 23 21.55 -19.69 3.68
N LYS A 24 20.79 -20.79 3.50
CA LYS A 24 19.85 -21.05 2.40
C LYS A 24 18.71 -20.04 2.42
N PHE A 25 18.66 -19.15 1.42
CA PHE A 25 17.51 -18.29 1.13
C PHE A 25 16.87 -18.59 -0.24
N ALA A 26 16.98 -19.83 -0.74
CA ALA A 26 16.58 -20.18 -2.11
C ALA A 26 15.37 -21.13 -2.23
N ASP A 27 14.74 -21.58 -1.15
CA ASP A 27 13.61 -22.53 -1.20
C ASP A 27 12.28 -21.93 -0.71
N LEU A 28 11.87 -20.79 -1.28
CA LEU A 28 10.52 -20.23 -1.10
C LEU A 28 9.90 -19.84 -2.45
N ILE A 29 9.84 -20.82 -3.35
CA ILE A 29 8.80 -20.87 -4.38
C ILE A 29 7.80 -21.93 -3.91
N VAL A 30 6.84 -21.51 -3.09
CA VAL A 30 5.69 -22.35 -2.77
C VAL A 30 4.67 -22.19 -3.89
N ASN A 31 4.59 -23.23 -4.71
CA ASN A 31 3.37 -23.56 -5.44
C ASN A 31 2.29 -23.91 -4.40
N SER A 32 1.22 -23.11 -4.32
CA SER A 32 -0.04 -23.56 -3.72
C SER A 32 -1.21 -23.19 -4.63
N ALA A 33 -1.41 -24.02 -5.66
CA ALA A 33 -2.72 -24.23 -6.22
C ALA A 33 -3.45 -25.22 -5.31
N GLY A 34 -4.53 -24.79 -4.61
CA GLY A 34 -5.33 -25.72 -3.81
C GLY A 34 -6.28 -25.09 -2.78
N SER A 35 -7.55 -25.00 -3.18
CA SER A 35 -8.79 -24.95 -2.38
C SER A 35 -9.25 -23.61 -1.79
N ASP A 36 -10.41 -23.19 -2.31
CA ASP A 36 -11.32 -22.19 -1.76
C ASP A 36 -11.72 -22.52 -0.31
N LYS A 37 -11.08 -21.83 0.63
CA LYS A 37 -11.64 -21.48 1.94
C LYS A 37 -11.40 -19.99 2.11
N SER A 38 -12.24 -19.16 1.49
CA SER A 38 -12.04 -17.72 1.38
C SER A 38 -12.13 -17.05 2.75
N GLY A 39 -10.96 -16.85 3.37
CA GLY A 39 -10.75 -15.94 4.50
C GLY A 39 -10.02 -14.65 4.07
N SER A 40 -9.98 -14.31 2.79
CA SER A 40 -9.37 -13.04 2.39
C SER A 40 -10.24 -11.87 2.87
N PRO A 41 -9.66 -10.67 3.08
CA PRO A 41 -10.44 -9.45 3.23
C PRO A 41 -11.52 -9.36 2.14
N PRO A 42 -12.70 -8.79 2.45
CA PRO A 42 -13.80 -8.78 1.49
C PRO A 42 -13.35 -8.14 0.19
N ALA A 43 -13.56 -8.83 -0.93
CA ALA A 43 -13.52 -8.19 -2.24
C ALA A 43 -14.72 -7.23 -2.34
N GLY A 44 -14.54 -6.10 -3.02
CA GLY A 44 -15.62 -5.12 -3.20
C GLY A 44 -16.90 -5.72 -3.80
N ASN A 45 -18.04 -5.09 -3.53
CA ASN A 45 -19.37 -5.54 -3.95
C ASN A 45 -19.65 -5.48 -5.47
N GLY A 46 -18.66 -5.14 -6.31
CA GLY A 46 -18.85 -4.99 -7.76
C GLY A 46 -19.68 -3.77 -8.17
N ALA A 47 -20.02 -2.88 -7.24
CA ALA A 47 -20.77 -1.66 -7.47
C ALA A 47 -19.96 -0.42 -7.05
N TYR A 48 -20.48 0.76 -7.40
CA TYR A 48 -19.92 2.04 -6.97
C TYR A 48 -20.65 2.60 -5.74
N PRO A 49 -19.94 3.10 -4.71
CA PRO A 49 -18.50 2.91 -4.51
C PRO A 49 -18.17 1.46 -4.13
N THR A 50 -16.91 1.08 -4.26
CA THR A 50 -16.48 -0.21 -3.70
C THR A 50 -16.51 -0.12 -2.17
N ILE A 51 -17.33 -0.97 -1.56
CA ILE A 51 -17.52 -1.02 -0.11
C ILE A 51 -16.76 -2.21 0.47
N ILE A 52 -15.95 -1.96 1.49
CA ILE A 52 -15.30 -2.98 2.33
C ILE A 52 -15.92 -2.91 3.72
N SER A 53 -16.67 -3.94 4.07
CA SER A 53 -17.33 -4.03 5.37
C SER A 53 -16.45 -4.69 6.42
N PRO A 54 -16.67 -4.39 7.72
CA PRO A 54 -16.06 -5.13 8.80
C PRO A 54 -16.35 -6.63 8.68
N LEU A 55 -15.36 -7.44 9.01
CA LEU A 55 -15.53 -8.88 9.12
C LEU A 55 -16.37 -9.22 10.35
N PRO A 56 -17.28 -10.21 10.26
CA PRO A 56 -17.95 -10.75 11.45
C PRO A 56 -16.94 -11.22 12.49
N GLY A 57 -17.24 -11.04 13.78
CA GLY A 57 -16.31 -11.32 14.87
C GLY A 57 -15.67 -12.72 14.81
N ALA A 58 -16.46 -13.76 14.53
CA ALA A 58 -15.93 -15.12 14.39
C ALA A 58 -14.94 -15.27 13.21
N GLN A 59 -15.22 -14.62 12.07
CA GLN A 59 -14.32 -14.65 10.91
C GLN A 59 -13.03 -13.87 11.18
N LEU A 60 -13.14 -12.71 11.84
CA LEU A 60 -11.97 -11.92 12.22
C LEU A 60 -11.04 -12.67 13.18
N GLU A 61 -11.59 -13.36 14.20
CA GLU A 61 -10.78 -14.12 15.15
C GLU A 61 -10.10 -15.34 14.49
N MET A 62 -10.78 -16.01 13.55
CA MET A 62 -10.14 -17.04 12.73
C MET A 62 -8.95 -16.48 11.92
N LEU A 63 -9.12 -15.29 11.34
CA LEU A 63 -8.06 -14.66 10.55
C LEU A 63 -6.90 -14.17 11.39
N LYS A 64 -7.16 -13.64 12.59
CA LYS A 64 -6.10 -13.29 13.54
C LYS A 64 -5.31 -14.51 13.97
N ALA A 65 -5.97 -15.65 14.21
CA ALA A 65 -5.29 -16.90 14.56
C ALA A 65 -4.39 -17.38 13.41
N GLU A 66 -4.90 -17.38 12.18
CA GLU A 66 -4.12 -17.73 10.99
C GLU A 66 -2.93 -16.77 10.79
N PHE A 67 -3.15 -15.46 10.92
CA PHE A 67 -2.07 -14.47 10.84
C PHE A 67 -0.98 -14.72 11.88
N LYS A 68 -1.37 -15.07 13.11
CA LYS A 68 -0.42 -15.37 14.19
C LYS A 68 0.35 -16.67 13.96
N GLU A 69 -0.28 -17.69 13.38
CA GLU A 69 0.37 -18.94 13.00
C GLU A 69 1.44 -18.70 11.92
N ILE A 70 1.13 -17.87 10.93
CA ILE A 70 2.08 -17.52 9.85
C ILE A 70 3.20 -16.60 10.37
N ASN A 71 2.92 -15.78 11.37
CA ASN A 71 3.82 -14.75 11.89
C ASN A 71 3.93 -14.80 13.44
N PRO A 72 4.52 -15.87 14.02
CA PRO A 72 4.54 -16.07 15.46
C PRO A 72 5.29 -14.96 16.22
N GLU A 73 6.32 -14.38 15.61
CA GLU A 73 7.14 -13.30 16.19
C GLU A 73 6.58 -11.90 15.93
N PHE A 74 5.62 -11.77 15.01
CA PHE A 74 5.00 -10.48 14.72
C PHE A 74 4.04 -10.12 15.85
N ARG A 75 4.18 -8.91 16.38
CA ARG A 75 3.38 -8.46 17.53
C ARG A 75 2.05 -7.83 17.12
N GLY A 76 1.96 -7.24 15.92
CA GLY A 76 0.74 -6.62 15.43
C GLY A 76 -0.40 -7.62 15.21
N THR A 77 -1.57 -7.10 14.85
CA THR A 77 -2.78 -7.91 14.64
C THR A 77 -3.47 -7.49 13.35
N LEU A 78 -4.73 -7.90 13.17
CA LEU A 78 -5.57 -7.45 12.06
C LEU A 78 -6.64 -6.49 12.57
N ASN A 79 -6.91 -5.41 11.83
CA ASN A 79 -8.05 -4.53 12.08
C ASN A 79 -9.37 -5.24 11.77
N LYS A 80 -10.49 -4.54 12.01
CA LYS A 80 -11.84 -5.07 11.76
C LYS A 80 -12.13 -5.45 10.29
N TYR A 81 -11.29 -5.06 9.34
CA TYR A 81 -11.41 -5.41 7.92
C TYR A 81 -10.50 -6.57 7.50
N GLY A 82 -9.66 -7.09 8.41
CA GLY A 82 -8.73 -8.18 8.12
C GLY A 82 -7.39 -7.71 7.53
N PHE A 83 -7.12 -6.41 7.51
CA PHE A 83 -5.81 -5.86 7.13
C PHE A 83 -4.88 -5.77 8.33
N ILE A 84 -3.58 -5.83 8.09
CA ILE A 84 -2.57 -5.70 9.15
C ILE A 84 -2.73 -4.34 9.82
N ASP A 85 -2.91 -4.38 11.13
CA ASP A 85 -3.02 -3.23 11.99
C ASP A 85 -1.97 -3.29 13.08
N ASP A 86 -1.42 -2.13 13.31
CA ASP A 86 -0.26 -1.93 14.14
C ASP A 86 -0.64 -0.98 15.27
N ASP A 87 -1.76 -1.33 15.92
CA ASP A 87 -2.29 -0.69 17.13
C ASP A 87 -1.41 -0.98 18.37
N ILE A 88 -0.19 -1.47 18.15
CA ILE A 88 0.83 -1.46 19.18
C ILE A 88 1.26 -0.01 19.34
N LYS A 89 0.66 0.64 20.34
CA LYS A 89 1.29 1.76 21.04
C LYS A 89 2.75 1.39 21.22
N PRO A 90 3.73 2.25 20.87
CA PRO A 90 5.15 1.95 21.04
C PRO A 90 5.42 1.69 22.52
N THR A 91 5.18 0.47 22.96
CA THR A 91 5.45 0.03 24.31
C THR A 91 6.96 -0.03 24.36
N MET A 92 7.50 0.75 25.29
CA MET A 92 8.91 1.01 25.43
C MET A 92 9.71 -0.31 25.45
N SER A 93 10.84 -0.28 24.77
CA SER A 93 11.87 -1.32 24.65
C SER A 93 11.39 -2.68 24.13
N MET A 94 11.24 -2.80 22.80
CA MET A 94 11.61 -4.07 22.20
C MET A 94 13.14 -4.11 22.13
N GLU A 95 13.74 -5.12 22.76
CA GLU A 95 15.16 -5.38 22.58
C GLU A 95 15.36 -5.86 21.14
N HIS A 96 16.22 -5.14 20.42
CA HIS A 96 16.61 -5.48 19.07
C HIS A 96 18.04 -6.01 19.10
N PRO A 97 18.40 -6.96 18.23
CA PRO A 97 19.76 -7.45 18.13
C PRO A 97 20.76 -6.31 17.94
N ASP A 98 21.96 -6.46 18.51
CA ASP A 98 23.03 -5.47 18.39
C ASP A 98 23.69 -5.43 17.00
N THR A 99 23.25 -6.31 16.09
CA THR A 99 23.72 -6.38 14.71
C THR A 99 23.36 -5.11 13.93
N ILE A 100 24.37 -4.50 13.31
CA ILE A 100 24.21 -3.33 12.45
C ILE A 100 23.84 -3.80 11.04
N LEU A 101 22.77 -3.24 10.50
CA LEU A 101 22.27 -3.44 9.14
C LEU A 101 22.88 -2.38 8.22
N THR A 102 23.53 -2.82 7.14
CA THR A 102 24.21 -1.92 6.18
C THR A 102 23.77 -2.12 4.72
N ASP A 103 23.18 -3.26 4.39
CA ASP A 103 22.75 -3.59 3.03
C ASP A 103 21.28 -3.20 2.80
N GLU A 104 21.07 -2.00 2.26
CA GLU A 104 19.74 -1.50 1.87
C GLU A 104 19.01 -2.44 0.90
N ASN A 105 19.71 -3.01 -0.08
CA ASN A 105 19.09 -3.89 -1.07
C ASN A 105 18.60 -5.19 -0.43
N LEU A 106 19.34 -5.74 0.53
CA LEU A 106 18.88 -6.87 1.33
C LEU A 106 17.64 -6.51 2.15
N MET A 107 17.62 -5.33 2.80
CA MET A 107 16.47 -4.90 3.61
C MET A 107 15.22 -4.67 2.75
N ASN A 108 15.38 -4.02 1.60
CA ASN A 108 14.31 -3.82 0.62
C ASN A 108 13.74 -5.15 0.11
N ARG A 109 14.60 -6.14 -0.17
CA ARG A 109 14.16 -7.50 -0.57
C ARG A 109 13.43 -8.22 0.56
N ARG A 110 13.93 -8.15 1.80
CA ARG A 110 13.27 -8.75 2.97
C ARG A 110 11.89 -8.14 3.22
N ALA A 111 11.77 -6.81 3.10
CA ALA A 111 10.50 -6.11 3.20
C ALA A 111 9.49 -6.60 2.15
N LYS A 112 9.88 -6.60 0.87
CA LYS A 112 9.03 -7.10 -0.24
C LYS A 112 8.63 -8.57 -0.04
N ALA A 113 9.56 -9.44 0.38
CA ALA A 113 9.26 -10.84 0.64
C ALA A 113 8.22 -11.03 1.76
N MET A 114 8.29 -10.22 2.83
CA MET A 114 7.30 -10.25 3.90
C MET A 114 5.92 -9.80 3.42
N LEU A 115 5.84 -8.80 2.54
CA LEU A 115 4.58 -8.36 1.94
C LEU A 115 3.92 -9.46 1.12
N LEU A 116 4.69 -10.17 0.29
CA LEU A 116 4.20 -11.31 -0.49
C LEU A 116 3.78 -12.48 0.39
N LYS A 117 4.58 -12.82 1.41
CA LYS A 117 4.24 -13.84 2.41
C LYS A 117 2.90 -13.55 3.09
N ASN A 118 2.60 -12.26 3.31
CA ASN A 118 1.37 -11.78 3.92
C ASN A 118 0.38 -11.19 2.91
N SER A 119 0.47 -11.57 1.63
CA SER A 119 -0.38 -11.04 0.54
C SER A 119 -1.87 -11.08 0.87
N LYS A 120 -2.33 -12.11 1.59
CA LYS A 120 -3.71 -12.22 2.09
C LYS A 120 -4.14 -11.06 3.00
N PHE A 121 -3.22 -10.52 3.80
CA PHE A 121 -3.50 -9.48 4.80
C PHE A 121 -3.03 -8.08 4.37
N THR A 122 -2.11 -8.01 3.40
CA THR A 122 -1.58 -6.76 2.85
C THR A 122 -2.27 -6.37 1.54
N GLY A 123 -2.92 -7.31 0.85
CA GLY A 123 -3.42 -7.12 -0.52
C GLY A 123 -2.32 -7.04 -1.58
N VAL A 124 -1.04 -7.17 -1.22
CA VAL A 124 0.08 -7.09 -2.15
C VAL A 124 0.32 -8.44 -2.80
N THR A 125 -0.01 -8.55 -4.09
CA THR A 125 0.17 -9.78 -4.88
C THR A 125 1.42 -9.73 -5.78
N ASP A 126 1.90 -8.52 -6.09
CA ASP A 126 3.10 -8.28 -6.90
C ASP A 126 3.91 -7.14 -6.29
N THR A 127 5.22 -7.35 -6.14
CA THR A 127 6.17 -6.35 -5.61
C THR A 127 7.15 -5.83 -6.66
N THR A 128 7.09 -6.33 -7.90
CA THR A 128 7.94 -5.86 -9.01
C THR A 128 7.61 -4.41 -9.37
N ALA A 129 6.31 -4.08 -9.38
CA ALA A 129 5.81 -2.75 -9.64
C ALA A 129 5.70 -1.86 -8.39
N MET A 130 6.11 -2.34 -7.21
CA MET A 130 5.99 -1.60 -5.96
C MET A 130 7.20 -0.67 -5.75
N PRO A 131 7.04 0.65 -5.93
CA PRO A 131 8.14 1.60 -5.80
C PRO A 131 8.39 1.91 -4.32
N ILE A 132 9.67 2.05 -3.98
CA ILE A 132 10.10 2.46 -2.64
C ILE A 132 10.15 3.98 -2.63
N ASN A 133 9.40 4.58 -1.71
CA ASN A 133 9.41 6.03 -1.48
C ASN A 133 10.68 6.44 -0.73
N ASN A 134 11.01 5.71 0.33
CA ASN A 134 12.17 5.99 1.17
C ASN A 134 12.62 4.69 1.87
N SER A 135 13.93 4.50 2.02
CA SER A 135 14.53 3.39 2.72
C SER A 135 15.79 3.86 3.45
N HIS A 136 15.85 3.66 4.76
CA HIS A 136 17.03 4.09 5.53
C HIS A 136 17.16 3.34 6.86
N SER A 137 18.40 3.30 7.34
CA SER A 137 18.72 2.81 8.68
C SER A 137 18.37 3.85 9.75
N HIS A 138 17.95 3.40 10.93
CA HIS A 138 17.84 4.23 12.13
C HIS A 138 18.27 3.44 13.37
N GLY A 139 18.22 4.06 14.56
CA GLY A 139 18.60 3.38 15.80
C GLY A 139 20.07 2.93 15.81
N ARG A 140 20.98 3.79 15.32
CA ARG A 140 22.41 3.48 15.12
C ARG A 140 22.67 2.31 14.16
N GLY A 141 21.78 2.13 13.18
CA GLY A 141 21.90 1.10 12.15
C GLY A 141 21.33 -0.26 12.54
N LYS A 142 20.80 -0.43 13.76
CA LYS A 142 20.19 -1.71 14.19
C LYS A 142 18.80 -1.94 13.59
N LEU A 143 18.15 -0.86 13.19
CA LEU A 143 16.79 -0.87 12.65
C LEU A 143 16.80 -0.34 11.23
N TRP A 144 15.93 -0.88 10.41
CA TRP A 144 15.71 -0.44 9.05
C TRP A 144 14.26 -0.09 8.82
N ARG A 145 14.04 0.99 8.07
CA ARG A 145 12.73 1.48 7.71
C ARG A 145 12.58 1.48 6.20
N VAL A 146 11.50 0.88 5.71
CA VAL A 146 11.13 0.91 4.29
C VAL A 146 9.71 1.46 4.16
N TRP A 147 9.57 2.54 3.39
CA TRP A 147 8.28 3.10 2.99
C TRP A 147 8.06 2.84 1.50
N PHE A 148 6.96 2.17 1.19
CA PHE A 148 6.49 1.98 -0.18
C PHE A 148 5.48 3.06 -0.55
N GLN A 149 5.48 3.45 -1.82
CA GLN A 149 4.49 4.41 -2.33
C GLN A 149 3.07 3.83 -2.27
N ASN A 150 2.10 4.72 -2.41
CA ASN A 150 0.69 4.38 -2.62
C ASN A 150 0.50 3.35 -3.76
N GLN A 151 -0.51 2.51 -3.61
CA GLN A 151 -0.98 1.61 -4.65
C GLN A 151 -1.32 2.37 -5.93
N VAL A 152 -1.02 1.77 -7.07
CA VAL A 152 -1.58 2.15 -8.37
C VAL A 152 -2.52 1.03 -8.82
N TYR A 153 -3.78 1.37 -9.11
CA TYR A 153 -4.80 0.42 -9.55
C TYR A 153 -5.41 0.92 -10.86
N ASN A 154 -5.28 0.13 -11.94
CA ASN A 154 -5.69 0.52 -13.30
C ASN A 154 -5.18 1.92 -13.73
N GLY A 155 -3.94 2.24 -13.38
CA GLY A 155 -3.31 3.53 -13.70
C GLY A 155 -3.69 4.69 -12.78
N LEU A 156 -4.61 4.48 -11.83
CA LEU A 156 -5.00 5.49 -10.85
C LEU A 156 -4.24 5.29 -9.54
N GLY A 157 -3.70 6.37 -8.98
CA GLY A 157 -3.15 6.34 -7.62
C GLY A 157 -4.26 6.16 -6.59
N VAL A 158 -4.07 5.25 -5.64
CA VAL A 158 -4.99 5.02 -4.51
C VAL A 158 -4.44 5.72 -3.28
N LYS A 159 -5.09 6.78 -2.82
CA LYS A 159 -4.58 7.61 -1.71
C LYS A 159 -4.52 6.83 -0.41
N ASN A 160 -3.57 7.18 0.46
CA ASN A 160 -3.43 6.65 1.81
C ASN A 160 -3.26 5.12 1.87
N THR A 161 -2.57 4.54 0.89
CA THR A 161 -2.26 3.11 0.78
C THR A 161 -0.75 2.84 0.80
N GLU A 162 0.04 3.80 1.27
CA GLU A 162 1.45 3.57 1.55
C GLU A 162 1.61 2.42 2.55
N ILE A 163 2.61 1.59 2.30
CA ILE A 163 2.93 0.48 3.19
C ILE A 163 4.26 0.78 3.87
N PHE A 164 4.30 0.59 5.18
CA PHE A 164 5.45 0.85 6.02
C PHE A 164 5.95 -0.44 6.65
N VAL A 165 7.26 -0.67 6.58
CA VAL A 165 7.90 -1.87 7.13
C VAL A 165 9.08 -1.46 8.00
N LEU A 166 9.15 -2.01 9.22
CA LEU A 166 10.36 -1.97 10.04
C LEU A 166 10.99 -3.35 10.17
N LEU A 167 12.31 -3.35 10.06
CA LEU A 167 13.14 -4.53 10.14
C LEU A 167 14.25 -4.35 11.18
N ASP A 168 14.64 -5.46 11.78
CA ASP A 168 15.90 -5.60 12.50
C ASP A 168 16.67 -6.81 11.93
N ALA A 169 17.72 -7.25 12.63
CA ALA A 169 18.52 -8.39 12.17
C ALA A 169 17.75 -9.72 12.12
N ASN A 170 16.70 -9.87 12.93
CA ASN A 170 15.83 -11.05 12.95
C ASN A 170 14.78 -11.02 11.83
N GLY A 171 14.53 -9.87 11.21
CA GLY A 171 13.62 -9.73 10.08
C GLY A 171 12.60 -8.61 10.28
N VAL A 172 11.43 -8.74 9.63
CA VAL A 172 10.35 -7.77 9.75
C VAL A 172 9.63 -7.98 11.08
N TYR A 173 9.64 -6.96 11.93
CA TYR A 173 8.95 -6.99 13.23
C TYR A 173 7.73 -6.06 13.28
N ARG A 174 7.60 -5.15 12.31
CA ARG A 174 6.48 -4.21 12.20
C ARG A 174 6.15 -3.98 10.73
N LEU A 175 4.86 -3.93 10.44
CA LEU A 175 4.29 -3.76 9.11
C LEU A 175 2.93 -3.08 9.29
N SER A 176 2.66 -2.04 8.50
CA SER A 176 1.40 -1.31 8.53
C SER A 176 1.04 -0.83 7.12
N GLY A 177 -0.25 -0.65 6.88
CA GLY A 177 -0.81 -0.31 5.58
C GLY A 177 -1.21 -1.55 4.78
N ASN A 178 -2.04 -1.32 3.77
CA ASN A 178 -2.55 -2.36 2.88
C ASN A 178 -2.87 -1.75 1.51
N TRP A 179 -2.95 -2.64 0.53
CA TRP A 179 -3.51 -2.40 -0.79
C TRP A 179 -4.86 -3.07 -0.90
N TYR A 180 -5.69 -2.59 -1.81
CA TYR A 180 -7.02 -3.14 -2.07
C TYR A 180 -6.95 -4.04 -3.30
N SER A 181 -7.36 -5.30 -3.14
CA SER A 181 -7.31 -6.32 -4.20
C SER A 181 -8.29 -6.06 -5.33
N TYR A 182 -9.40 -5.37 -5.04
CA TYR A 182 -10.41 -5.01 -6.00
C TYR A 182 -10.94 -3.59 -5.74
N ILE A 183 -11.02 -2.81 -6.81
CA ILE A 183 -11.61 -1.47 -6.82
C ILE A 183 -12.46 -1.36 -8.09
N PHE A 184 -13.76 -1.09 -7.94
CA PHE A 184 -14.65 -0.77 -9.04
C PHE A 184 -14.38 0.67 -9.50
N ILE A 185 -14.02 0.84 -10.76
CA ILE A 185 -13.81 2.15 -11.39
C ILE A 185 -15.02 2.41 -12.30
N PRO A 186 -15.91 3.36 -11.95
CA PRO A 186 -17.08 3.68 -12.76
C PRO A 186 -16.69 4.49 -14.00
N ASP A 187 -17.60 4.54 -14.97
CA ASP A 187 -17.52 5.53 -16.04
C ASP A 187 -17.72 6.94 -15.48
N GLU A 188 -16.92 7.88 -15.96
CA GLU A 188 -16.99 9.29 -15.58
C GLU A 188 -18.35 9.89 -15.98
N GLN A 189 -19.07 10.46 -15.00
CA GLN A 189 -20.31 11.20 -15.23
C GLN A 189 -20.11 12.71 -15.06
N ILE A 190 -19.12 13.11 -14.27
CA ILE A 190 -18.72 14.49 -14.01
C ILE A 190 -17.36 14.72 -14.65
N SER A 191 -17.31 15.63 -15.62
CA SER A 191 -16.06 15.99 -16.28
C SER A 191 -15.11 16.73 -15.33
N GLU A 192 -13.83 16.80 -15.69
CA GLU A 192 -12.84 17.61 -14.96
C GLU A 192 -13.30 19.07 -14.86
N GLU A 193 -13.84 19.63 -15.94
CA GLU A 193 -14.30 21.02 -16.00
C GLU A 193 -15.51 21.24 -15.09
N ASP A 194 -16.49 20.33 -15.11
CA ASP A 194 -17.66 20.42 -14.23
C ASP A 194 -17.27 20.32 -12.75
N ALA A 195 -16.33 19.43 -12.41
CA ALA A 195 -15.83 19.28 -11.04
C ALA A 195 -15.06 20.51 -10.55
N LYS A 196 -14.29 21.16 -11.44
CA LYS A 196 -13.61 22.43 -11.14
C LYS A 196 -14.60 23.56 -10.93
N ASN A 197 -15.58 23.68 -11.82
CA ASN A 197 -16.60 24.72 -11.76
C ASN A 197 -17.50 24.57 -10.52
N SER A 198 -17.78 23.34 -10.07
CA SER A 198 -18.65 23.09 -8.92
C SER A 198 -18.08 23.58 -7.58
N ILE A 199 -16.76 23.77 -7.49
CA ILE A 199 -16.09 24.21 -6.27
C ILE A 199 -15.70 25.70 -6.28
N ILE A 200 -15.95 26.43 -7.37
CA ILE A 200 -15.74 27.88 -7.41
C ILE A 200 -16.70 28.57 -6.44
N GLY A 201 -16.17 29.51 -5.64
CA GLY A 201 -16.90 30.18 -4.58
C GLY A 201 -16.98 29.40 -3.27
N MET A 202 -16.45 28.16 -3.22
CA MET A 202 -16.35 27.39 -1.98
C MET A 202 -15.40 28.08 -0.99
N GLU A 203 -15.80 28.15 0.28
CA GLU A 203 -14.96 28.64 1.37
C GLU A 203 -14.15 27.49 1.98
N ILE A 204 -12.82 27.59 1.92
CA ILE A 204 -11.89 26.71 2.61
C ILE A 204 -11.41 27.42 3.88
N LYS A 205 -11.85 26.93 5.04
CA LYS A 205 -11.37 27.40 6.34
C LYS A 205 -10.05 26.70 6.67
N TYR A 206 -9.04 27.47 7.04
CA TYR A 206 -7.73 26.95 7.42
C TYR A 206 -7.20 27.66 8.66
N THR A 207 -6.21 27.03 9.30
CA THR A 207 -5.47 27.63 10.42
C THR A 207 -3.99 27.57 10.07
N CYS A 208 -3.34 28.73 9.99
CA CYS A 208 -1.90 28.83 9.76
C CYS A 208 -1.29 29.56 10.96
N TRP A 209 -0.35 28.92 11.68
CA TRP A 209 0.28 29.48 12.87
C TRP A 209 -0.72 29.98 13.93
N SER A 210 -1.79 29.20 14.16
CA SER A 210 -2.89 29.53 15.08
C SER A 210 -3.74 30.74 14.67
N ILE A 211 -3.57 31.26 13.45
CA ILE A 211 -4.40 32.31 12.87
C ILE A 211 -5.42 31.65 11.94
N PRO A 212 -6.73 31.75 12.23
CA PRO A 212 -7.75 31.27 11.32
C PRO A 212 -7.84 32.16 10.08
N GLY A 213 -8.02 31.54 8.93
CA GLY A 213 -8.20 32.19 7.64
C GLY A 213 -9.30 31.51 6.83
N VAL A 214 -9.76 32.21 5.79
CA VAL A 214 -10.71 31.68 4.80
C VAL A 214 -10.15 31.98 3.43
N HIS A 215 -10.01 30.94 2.61
CA HIS A 215 -9.76 31.06 1.18
C HIS A 215 -11.07 30.86 0.43
N ILE A 216 -11.39 31.75 -0.51
CA ILE A 216 -12.54 31.57 -1.40
C ILE A 216 -11.99 31.07 -2.72
N VAL A 217 -12.37 29.85 -3.09
CA VAL A 217 -11.92 29.23 -4.34
C VAL A 217 -12.36 30.07 -5.53
N SER A 218 -11.43 30.38 -6.43
CA SER A 218 -11.65 31.23 -7.59
C SER A 218 -11.30 30.52 -8.89
N GLU A 219 -11.69 31.09 -10.03
CA GLU A 219 -11.27 30.60 -11.35
C GLU A 219 -9.74 30.50 -11.50
N GLN A 220 -8.98 31.36 -10.81
CA GLN A 220 -7.52 31.34 -10.88
C GLN A 220 -6.92 30.08 -10.28
N ASP A 221 -7.62 29.43 -9.35
CA ASP A 221 -7.20 28.16 -8.74
C ASP A 221 -7.34 26.99 -9.72
N MET A 222 -8.14 27.12 -10.80
CA MET A 222 -8.48 26.02 -11.71
C MET A 222 -7.46 25.81 -12.86
N LYS A 223 -6.36 26.58 -12.88
CA LYS A 223 -5.37 26.56 -13.96
C LYS A 223 -4.67 25.22 -14.14
N ASN A 224 -4.44 24.51 -13.05
CA ASN A 224 -3.73 23.23 -13.07
C ASN A 224 -4.69 22.09 -13.43
N PRO A 225 -4.27 21.09 -14.24
CA PRO A 225 -5.11 19.93 -14.52
C PRO A 225 -5.41 19.16 -13.23
N ALA A 226 -6.63 18.62 -13.13
CA ALA A 226 -7.00 17.74 -12.02
C ALA A 226 -6.44 16.32 -12.23
N GLY A 227 -6.00 15.68 -11.16
CA GLY A 227 -5.62 14.27 -11.20
C GLY A 227 -6.83 13.37 -10.92
N LYS A 228 -7.00 12.26 -11.65
CA LYS A 228 -7.99 11.24 -11.29
C LYS A 228 -7.37 10.22 -10.34
N VAL A 229 -7.99 9.98 -9.19
CA VAL A 229 -7.46 9.13 -8.12
C VAL A 229 -8.56 8.28 -7.48
N VAL A 230 -8.15 7.22 -6.78
CA VAL A 230 -9.04 6.51 -5.85
C VAL A 230 -8.81 7.06 -4.44
N LEU A 231 -9.88 7.44 -3.76
CA LEU A 231 -9.88 7.95 -2.40
C LEU A 231 -10.60 6.97 -1.47
N PRO A 232 -9.85 6.22 -0.63
CA PRO A 232 -10.43 5.49 0.48
C PRO A 232 -10.94 6.45 1.56
N GLN A 233 -12.18 6.25 2.01
CA GLN A 233 -12.78 7.00 3.11
C GLN A 233 -13.57 6.09 4.05
N ILE A 234 -13.62 6.46 5.33
CA ILE A 234 -14.46 5.76 6.29
C ILE A 234 -15.86 6.37 6.27
N SER A 235 -16.86 5.54 5.98
CA SER A 235 -18.28 5.91 5.96
C SER A 235 -19.04 4.96 6.88
N GLY A 236 -19.45 5.49 8.04
CA GLY A 236 -19.95 4.66 9.15
C GLY A 236 -18.90 3.65 9.60
N GLU A 237 -19.19 2.35 9.44
CA GLU A 237 -18.24 1.28 9.76
C GLU A 237 -17.48 0.73 8.56
N ASN A 238 -17.79 1.18 7.34
CA ASN A 238 -17.20 0.67 6.11
C ASN A 238 -16.04 1.53 5.62
N ILE A 239 -15.17 0.93 4.81
CA ILE A 239 -14.29 1.68 3.91
C ILE A 239 -15.02 1.80 2.57
N GLU A 240 -15.19 3.01 2.07
CA GLU A 240 -15.65 3.29 0.71
C GLU A 240 -14.45 3.72 -0.15
N LEU A 241 -14.23 3.04 -1.26
CA LEU A 241 -13.25 3.43 -2.27
C LEU A 241 -13.99 4.18 -3.38
N LYS A 242 -13.87 5.51 -3.37
CA LYS A 242 -14.49 6.40 -4.36
C LYS A 242 -13.46 6.85 -5.39
N VAL A 243 -13.89 7.10 -6.62
CA VAL A 243 -13.03 7.68 -7.65
C VAL A 243 -13.30 9.17 -7.69
N ALA A 244 -12.24 9.98 -7.64
CA ALA A 244 -12.34 11.42 -7.47
C ALA A 244 -11.40 12.17 -8.41
N TRP A 245 -11.85 13.37 -8.79
CA TRP A 245 -10.98 14.44 -9.24
C TRP A 245 -10.25 15.04 -8.04
N GLN A 246 -8.93 15.00 -8.04
CA GLN A 246 -8.06 15.72 -7.13
C GLN A 246 -7.69 17.06 -7.77
N ILE A 247 -8.32 18.12 -7.30
CA ILE A 247 -8.14 19.49 -7.79
C ILE A 247 -7.19 20.22 -6.85
N SER A 248 -6.14 20.82 -7.40
CA SER A 248 -5.16 21.61 -6.64
C SER A 248 -5.63 23.05 -6.50
N ILE A 249 -5.68 23.58 -5.28
CA ILE A 249 -6.08 24.96 -4.98
C ILE A 249 -4.88 25.73 -4.40
N GLY A 250 -4.70 26.98 -4.80
CA GLY A 250 -3.55 27.80 -4.43
C GLY A 250 -2.35 27.64 -5.38
N SER A 251 -1.39 28.56 -5.28
CA SER A 251 -0.14 28.55 -6.06
C SER A 251 1.06 28.96 -5.20
N PRO A 252 1.97 28.02 -4.83
CA PRO A 252 1.92 26.57 -5.09
C PRO A 252 0.68 25.92 -4.46
N ALA A 253 0.33 24.68 -4.85
CA ALA A 253 -0.86 24.02 -4.31
C ALA A 253 -0.80 23.97 -2.77
N GLU A 254 -1.77 24.59 -2.11
CA GLU A 254 -1.89 24.64 -0.65
C GLU A 254 -2.98 23.68 -0.17
N TRP A 255 -3.91 23.30 -1.06
CA TRP A 255 -4.94 22.30 -0.77
C TRP A 255 -5.18 21.36 -1.95
N TYR A 256 -5.64 20.16 -1.64
CA TYR A 256 -6.38 19.31 -2.57
C TYR A 256 -7.86 19.25 -2.20
N VAL A 257 -8.72 19.49 -3.18
CA VAL A 257 -10.17 19.23 -3.09
C VAL A 257 -10.47 18.00 -3.92
N TYR A 258 -11.12 17.02 -3.29
CA TYR A 258 -11.49 15.76 -3.94
C TYR A 258 -12.98 15.76 -4.27
N VAL A 259 -13.33 15.68 -5.56
CA VAL A 259 -14.72 15.70 -6.05
C VAL A 259 -15.06 14.36 -6.69
N ASP A 260 -16.16 13.74 -6.31
CA ASP A 260 -16.61 12.44 -6.83
C ASP A 260 -16.91 12.51 -8.33
N ILE A 261 -16.37 11.58 -9.12
CA ILE A 261 -16.54 11.60 -10.60
C ILE A 261 -17.94 11.16 -11.08
N VAL A 262 -18.77 10.63 -10.18
CA VAL A 262 -20.13 10.16 -10.47
C VAL A 262 -21.16 11.15 -9.95
N THR A 263 -21.03 11.62 -8.70
CA THR A 263 -22.04 12.47 -8.04
C THR A 263 -21.71 13.96 -8.06
N GLY A 264 -20.44 14.33 -8.25
CA GLY A 264 -19.97 15.72 -8.15
C GLY A 264 -19.88 16.23 -6.70
N GLU A 265 -20.07 15.36 -5.71
CA GLU A 265 -19.95 15.70 -4.29
C GLU A 265 -18.48 15.94 -3.90
N VAL A 266 -18.23 16.96 -3.06
CA VAL A 266 -16.93 17.17 -2.44
C VAL A 266 -16.73 16.13 -1.33
N LEU A 267 -15.78 15.22 -1.54
CA LEU A 267 -15.50 14.09 -0.65
C LEU A 267 -14.54 14.46 0.49
N LYS A 268 -13.53 15.27 0.19
CA LYS A 268 -12.47 15.66 1.15
C LYS A 268 -11.83 16.96 0.71
N ILE A 269 -11.44 17.76 1.70
CA ILE A 269 -10.49 18.86 1.53
C ILE A 269 -9.25 18.52 2.36
N GLU A 270 -8.09 18.55 1.74
CA GLU A 270 -6.81 18.23 2.35
C GLU A 270 -5.87 19.41 2.24
N GLN A 271 -5.46 19.96 3.39
CA GLN A 271 -4.43 20.98 3.42
C GLN A 271 -3.06 20.34 3.25
N LEU A 272 -2.29 20.89 2.32
CA LEU A 272 -0.91 20.53 2.07
C LEU A 272 -0.06 21.39 3.02
N TRP A 273 0.73 20.74 3.86
CA TRP A 273 1.63 21.46 4.73
C TRP A 273 2.66 22.17 3.87
N ILE A 274 2.68 23.50 4.00
CA ILE A 274 3.78 24.33 3.54
C ILE A 274 4.75 24.33 4.73
N ASP A 275 5.85 23.59 4.59
CA ASP A 275 6.99 23.65 5.53
C ASP A 275 7.61 25.06 5.53
#